data_AF-A0A450WPJ2-F1
#
_entry.id   AF-A0A450WPJ2-F1
#
_cell.length_a   1.000
_cell.length_b   1.000
_cell.length_c   1.000
_cell.angle_alpha   90.00
_cell.angle_beta   90.00
_cell.angle_gamma   90.00
#
_symmetry.space_group_name_H-M   'P 1'
#
loop_
_entity.id
_entity.type
_entity.pdbx_description
1 polymer ?
#
loop_
_entity_poly.entity_id
_entity_poly.type
_entity_poly.pdbx_seq_one_letter_code
_entity_poly.pdbx_strand_id
1 'polypeptide(L)'
;YANLNESEQAQYEQRLQQSSHKEVIVGPVQQAIEKSMQKGIQQGIEQGREEGIEQGIERGIERGIERGIERGIVQGIQQGREEGKQEKAIEIARTLLNKGMNIGEVSEISRLSEEEIRRLSVH
;
A
#
# COMPACT_ATOMS: atom_id res chain seq x y z
N TYR A 1 22.74 -57.87 7.81
CA TYR A 1 21.52 -58.27 8.52
C TYR A 1 21.11 -59.71 8.22
N ALA A 2 22.05 -60.64 8.06
CA ALA A 2 21.75 -62.06 7.85
C ALA A 2 22.76 -62.90 8.63
N ASN A 3 22.25 -63.87 9.40
CA ASN A 3 22.94 -64.84 10.28
C ASN A 3 23.28 -64.41 11.72
N LEU A 4 22.39 -63.70 12.41
CA LEU A 4 22.42 -63.63 13.88
C LEU A 4 21.13 -64.27 14.41
N ASN A 5 21.26 -65.21 15.35
CA ASN A 5 20.11 -65.75 16.07
C ASN A 5 19.52 -64.69 17.03
N GLU A 6 18.31 -64.92 17.56
CA GLU A 6 17.62 -63.93 18.40
C GLU A 6 18.44 -63.48 19.62
N SER A 7 19.21 -64.38 20.23
CA SER A 7 20.09 -64.04 21.36
C SER A 7 21.25 -63.14 20.92
N GLU A 8 21.82 -63.39 19.74
CA GLU A 8 22.92 -62.59 19.20
C GLU A 8 22.44 -61.21 18.72
N GLN A 9 21.21 -61.12 18.19
CA GLN A 9 20.56 -59.85 17.88
C GLN A 9 20.30 -59.04 19.15
N ALA A 10 19.74 -59.67 20.19
CA ALA A 10 19.50 -59.00 21.48
C ALA A 10 20.80 -58.51 22.12
N GLN A 11 21.88 -59.29 22.09
CA GLN A 11 23.20 -58.88 22.60
C GLN A 11 23.85 -57.78 21.77
N TYR A 12 23.60 -57.75 20.46
CA TYR A 12 24.06 -56.68 19.59
C TYR A 12 23.30 -55.38 19.86
N GLU A 13 21.98 -55.44 19.99
CA GLU A 13 21.13 -54.31 20.36
C GLU A 13 21.47 -53.78 21.76
N GLN A 14 21.72 -54.66 22.72
CA GLN A 14 22.14 -54.29 24.07
C GLN A 14 23.52 -53.62 24.06
N ARG A 15 24.46 -54.07 23.21
CA ARG A 15 25.76 -53.39 23.02
C ARG A 15 25.63 -52.04 22.34
N LEU A 16 24.71 -51.88 21.39
CA LEU A 16 24.40 -50.57 20.80
C LEU A 16 23.74 -49.63 21.81
N GLN A 17 22.92 -50.15 22.73
CA GLN A 17 22.36 -49.39 23.84
C GLN A 17 23.39 -49.00 24.91
N GLN A 18 24.32 -49.90 25.23
CA GLN A 18 25.41 -49.65 26.19
C GLN A 18 26.59 -48.88 25.58
N SER A 19 26.67 -48.79 24.25
CA SER A 19 27.72 -48.06 23.58
C SER A 19 27.56 -46.56 23.82
N SER A 20 28.58 -45.97 24.44
CA SER A 20 28.75 -44.53 24.58
C SER A 20 28.69 -43.78 23.25
N HIS A 21 28.77 -44.45 22.09
CA HIS A 21 28.57 -43.82 20.78
C HIS A 21 27.20 -43.17 20.61
N LYS A 22 26.15 -43.71 21.22
CA LYS A 22 24.82 -43.10 21.13
C LYS A 22 24.82 -41.73 21.84
N GLU A 23 25.45 -41.61 23.01
CA GLU A 23 25.55 -40.33 23.73
C GLU A 23 26.60 -39.39 23.13
N VAL A 24 27.77 -39.90 22.75
CA VAL A 24 28.93 -39.12 22.28
C VAL A 24 28.72 -38.53 20.89
N ILE A 25 27.96 -39.21 20.01
CA ILE A 25 27.75 -38.75 18.62
C ILE A 25 26.31 -38.27 18.41
N VAL A 26 25.30 -39.03 18.84
CA VAL A 26 23.90 -38.67 18.53
C VAL A 26 23.46 -37.41 19.28
N GLY A 27 23.91 -37.22 20.53
CA GLY A 27 23.60 -36.00 21.30
C GLY A 27 24.09 -34.73 20.60
N PRO A 28 25.41 -34.59 20.31
CA PRO A 28 25.94 -33.42 19.62
C PRO A 28 25.39 -33.23 18.20
N VAL A 29 25.18 -34.30 17.44
CA VAL A 29 24.60 -34.22 16.08
C VAL A 29 23.15 -33.73 16.14
N GLN A 30 22.34 -34.26 17.05
CA GLN A 30 20.95 -33.82 17.24
C GLN A 30 20.90 -32.35 17.65
N GLN A 31 21.77 -31.93 18.57
CA GLN A 31 21.87 -30.53 19.00
C GLN A 31 22.31 -29.62 17.85
N ALA A 32 23.23 -30.06 16.98
CA ALA A 32 23.67 -29.30 15.83
C ALA A 32 22.54 -29.15 14.79
N ILE A 33 21.76 -30.22 14.54
CA ILE A 33 20.58 -30.17 13.67
C ILE A 33 19.55 -29.19 14.23
N GLU A 34 19.23 -29.29 15.52
CA GLU A 34 18.24 -28.42 16.15
C GLU A 34 18.67 -26.95 16.10
N LYS A 35 19.93 -26.65 16.45
CA LYS A 35 20.48 -25.28 16.38
C LYS A 35 20.50 -24.74 14.96
N SER A 36 20.91 -25.54 13.98
CA SER A 36 20.97 -25.10 12.58
C SER A 36 19.58 -24.87 12.00
N MET A 37 18.60 -25.72 12.35
CA MET A 37 17.21 -25.55 11.96
C MET A 37 16.59 -24.30 12.61
N GLN A 38 16.78 -24.11 13.91
CA GLN A 38 16.32 -22.90 14.61
C GLN A 38 16.93 -21.64 13.99
N LYS A 39 18.24 -21.65 13.71
CA LYS A 39 18.92 -20.53 13.07
C LYS A 39 18.39 -20.26 11.66
N GLY A 40 18.18 -21.31 10.85
CA GLY A 40 17.63 -21.17 9.51
C GLY A 40 16.21 -20.61 9.50
N ILE A 41 15.35 -21.09 10.41
CA ILE A 41 13.98 -20.57 10.59
C ILE A 41 14.03 -19.10 11.02
N GLN A 42 14.84 -18.78 12.02
CA GLN A 42 14.96 -17.40 12.52
C GLN A 42 15.43 -16.45 11.42
N GLN A 43 16.48 -16.83 10.67
CA GLN A 43 17.00 -16.03 9.56
C GLN A 43 15.97 -15.87 8.44
N GLY A 44 15.28 -16.95 8.07
CA GLY A 44 14.24 -16.89 7.03
C GLY A 44 13.06 -16.00 7.41
N ILE A 45 12.62 -16.05 8.67
CA ILE A 45 11.56 -15.17 9.18
C ILE A 45 12.03 -13.72 9.21
N GLU A 46 13.25 -13.47 9.68
CA GLU A 46 13.80 -12.11 9.77
C GLU A 46 13.94 -11.48 8.39
N GLN A 47 14.57 -12.18 7.43
CA GLN A 47 14.72 -11.72 6.04
C GLN A 47 13.37 -11.53 5.36
N GLY A 48 12.48 -12.52 5.44
CA GLY A 48 11.16 -12.42 4.82
C GLY A 48 10.30 -11.28 5.39
N ARG A 49 10.44 -10.99 6.69
CA ARG A 49 9.76 -9.86 7.33
C ARG A 49 10.36 -8.53 6.88
N GLU A 50 11.68 -8.41 6.84
CA GLU A 50 12.38 -7.20 6.44
C GLU A 50 12.06 -6.85 4.98
N GLU A 51 12.26 -7.80 4.05
CA GLU A 51 11.95 -7.62 2.63
C GLU A 51 10.45 -7.34 2.40
N GLY A 52 9.57 -8.06 3.10
CA GLY A 52 8.13 -7.88 2.99
C GLY A 52 7.66 -6.51 3.45
N ILE A 53 8.22 -6.00 4.55
CA ILE A 53 7.91 -4.65 5.06
C ILE A 53 8.47 -3.59 4.12
N GLU A 54 9.73 -3.71 3.69
CA GLU A 54 10.37 -2.75 2.80
C GLU A 54 9.60 -2.62 1.48
N GLN A 55 9.34 -3.73 0.79
CA GLN A 55 8.59 -3.74 -0.46
C GLN A 55 7.15 -3.26 -0.28
N GLY A 56 6.52 -3.62 0.85
CA GLY A 56 5.15 -3.21 1.16
C GLY A 56 5.03 -1.70 1.35
N ILE A 57 5.96 -1.12 2.11
CA ILE A 57 6.02 0.32 2.38
C ILE A 57 6.38 1.08 1.10
N GLU A 58 7.42 0.68 0.39
CA GLU A 58 7.87 1.35 -0.85
C GLU A 58 6.74 1.41 -1.87
N ARG A 59 6.14 0.25 -2.22
CA ARG A 59 5.05 0.18 -3.19
C ARG A 59 3.79 0.88 -2.71
N GLY A 60 3.50 0.80 -1.41
CA GLY A 60 2.32 1.43 -0.82
C GLY A 60 2.41 2.96 -0.87
N ILE A 61 3.55 3.51 -0.47
CA ILE A 61 3.82 4.95 -0.47
C ILE A 61 3.88 5.47 -1.90
N GLU A 62 4.66 4.84 -2.79
CA GLU A 62 4.81 5.29 -4.18
C GLU A 62 3.44 5.38 -4.88
N ARG A 63 2.66 4.28 -4.86
CA ARG A 63 1.33 4.25 -5.49
C ARG A 63 0.34 5.19 -4.82
N GLY A 64 0.42 5.33 -3.50
CA GLY A 64 -0.46 6.22 -2.73
C GLY A 64 -0.23 7.69 -3.09
N ILE A 65 1.04 8.10 -3.11
CA ILE A 65 1.45 9.47 -3.44
C ILE A 65 1.14 9.78 -4.90
N GLU A 66 1.55 8.92 -5.84
CA GLU A 66 1.34 9.14 -7.28
C GLU A 66 -0.15 9.34 -7.59
N ARG A 67 -1.01 8.43 -7.14
CA ARG A 67 -2.45 8.52 -7.37
C ARG A 67 -3.09 9.70 -6.65
N GLY A 68 -2.62 10.02 -5.44
CA GLY A 68 -3.12 11.14 -4.67
C GLY A 68 -2.83 12.48 -5.35
N ILE A 69 -1.59 12.67 -5.80
CA ILE A 69 -1.14 13.87 -6.51
C ILE A 69 -1.87 14.00 -7.84
N GLU A 70 -1.90 12.95 -8.66
CA GLU A 70 -2.55 12.97 -9.98
C GLU A 70 -4.02 13.39 -9.86
N ARG A 71 -4.78 12.74 -8.97
CA ARG A 71 -6.19 13.06 -8.74
C ARG A 71 -6.38 14.47 -8.20
N GLY A 72 -5.57 14.87 -7.22
CA GLY A 72 -5.65 16.19 -6.61
C GLY A 72 -5.39 17.31 -7.62
N ILE A 73 -4.38 17.17 -8.48
CA ILE A 73 -4.05 18.14 -9.52
C ILE A 73 -5.18 18.22 -10.56
N VAL A 74 -5.66 17.08 -11.06
CA VAL A 74 -6.72 17.07 -12.08
C VAL A 74 -8.00 17.72 -11.55
N GLN A 75 -8.44 17.34 -10.34
CA GLN A 75 -9.63 17.90 -9.71
C GLN A 75 -9.46 19.40 -9.44
N GLY A 76 -8.33 19.80 -8.86
CA GLY A 76 -8.06 21.21 -8.55
C GLY A 76 -8.01 22.10 -9.80
N ILE A 77 -7.38 21.63 -10.89
CA ILE A 77 -7.35 22.38 -12.15
C ILE A 77 -8.76 22.49 -12.76
N GLN A 78 -9.53 21.40 -12.74
CA GLN A 78 -10.89 21.43 -13.29
C GLN A 78 -11.80 22.38 -12.52
N GLN A 79 -11.81 22.25 -11.19
CA GLN A 79 -12.60 23.11 -10.30
C GLN A 79 -12.19 24.58 -10.46
N GLY A 80 -10.90 24.89 -10.38
CA GLY A 80 -10.42 26.27 -10.52
C GLY A 80 -10.73 26.90 -11.89
N ARG A 81 -10.75 26.10 -12.97
CA ARG A 81 -11.16 26.59 -14.30
C ARG A 81 -12.66 26.85 -14.39
N GLU A 82 -13.48 26.08 -13.70
CA GLU A 82 -14.93 26.27 -13.67
C GLU A 82 -15.30 27.48 -12.81
N GLU A 83 -14.76 27.57 -11.60
CA GLU A 83 -14.90 28.72 -10.70
C GLU A 83 -14.44 30.01 -11.39
N GLY A 84 -13.25 30.02 -11.98
CA GLY A 84 -12.73 31.21 -12.67
C GLY A 84 -13.57 31.62 -13.90
N LYS A 85 -14.18 30.68 -14.62
CA LYS A 85 -15.12 31.01 -15.70
C LYS A 85 -16.40 31.64 -15.15
N GLN A 86 -16.93 31.10 -14.05
CA GLN A 86 -18.14 31.60 -13.41
C GLN A 86 -17.93 32.98 -12.81
N GLU A 87 -16.82 33.19 -12.09
CA GLU A 87 -16.43 34.50 -11.54
C GLU A 87 -16.30 35.56 -12.65
N LYS A 88 -15.63 35.21 -13.76
CA LYS A 88 -15.50 36.10 -14.90
C LYS A 88 -16.85 36.42 -15.55
N ALA A 89 -17.74 35.44 -15.67
CA ALA A 89 -19.09 35.66 -16.19
C ALA A 89 -19.88 36.64 -15.29
N ILE A 90 -19.76 36.50 -13.97
CA ILE A 90 -20.38 37.39 -12.98
C ILE A 90 -19.80 38.80 -13.08
N GLU A 91 -18.47 38.94 -13.19
CA GLU A 91 -17.80 40.24 -13.34
C GLU A 91 -18.26 40.97 -14.60
N ILE A 92 -18.32 40.26 -15.73
CA ILE A 92 -18.85 40.79 -16.99
C ILE A 92 -20.30 41.24 -16.79
N ALA A 93 -21.15 40.39 -16.22
CA ALA A 93 -22.56 40.72 -16.02
C ALA A 93 -22.76 41.98 -15.17
N ARG A 94 -22.04 42.09 -14.04
CA ARG A 94 -22.06 43.29 -13.18
C ARG A 94 -21.63 44.54 -13.93
N THR A 95 -20.57 44.44 -14.73
CA THR A 95 -20.06 45.57 -15.51
C THR A 95 -21.09 46.05 -16.53
N LEU A 96 -21.79 45.14 -17.20
CA LEU A 96 -22.79 45.49 -18.21
C LEU A 96 -24.07 46.06 -17.59
N LEU A 97 -24.53 45.51 -16.46
CA LEU A 97 -25.65 46.08 -15.69
C LEU A 97 -25.35 47.51 -15.23
N ASN A 98 -24.14 47.77 -14.73
CA ASN A 98 -23.70 49.11 -14.32
C ASN A 98 -23.65 50.11 -15.48
N LYS A 99 -23.51 49.63 -16.72
CA LYS A 99 -23.60 50.44 -17.95
C LYS A 99 -25.05 50.67 -18.42
N GLY A 100 -26.04 50.14 -17.71
CA GLY A 100 -27.45 50.29 -18.03
C GLY A 100 -27.96 49.34 -19.12
N MET A 101 -27.22 48.28 -19.46
CA MET A 101 -27.71 47.26 -20.39
C MET A 101 -28.84 46.44 -19.77
N ASN A 102 -29.78 46.00 -20.60
CA ASN A 102 -30.92 45.22 -20.12
C ASN A 102 -30.54 43.76 -19.84
N ILE A 103 -31.30 43.08 -18.99
CA ILE A 103 -31.02 41.71 -18.52
C ILE A 103 -30.84 40.72 -19.67
N GLY A 104 -31.61 40.85 -20.77
CA GLY A 104 -31.51 39.98 -21.93
C GLY A 104 -30.16 40.13 -22.64
N GLU A 105 -29.73 41.37 -22.91
CA GLU A 105 -28.42 41.64 -23.52
C GLU A 105 -27.27 41.18 -22.62
N VAL A 106 -27.39 41.37 -21.30
CA VAL A 106 -26.40 40.91 -20.33
C VAL A 106 -26.32 39.38 -20.31
N SER A 107 -27.45 38.69 -20.43
CA SER A 107 -27.53 37.23 -20.49
C SER A 107 -26.79 36.68 -21.70
N GLU A 108 -27.01 37.26 -22.87
CA GLU A 108 -26.33 36.85 -24.10
C GLU A 108 -24.80 37.01 -24.02
N ILE A 109 -24.32 38.13 -23.47
CA ILE A 109 -22.88 38.44 -23.43
C ILE A 109 -22.16 37.68 -22.32
N SER A 110 -22.71 37.67 -21.10
CA SER A 110 -22.09 37.02 -19.94
C SER A 110 -22.27 35.51 -19.93
N ARG A 111 -23.22 34.98 -20.72
CA ARG A 111 -23.65 33.57 -20.73
C ARG A 111 -24.24 33.09 -19.40
N LEU A 112 -24.65 34.01 -18.53
CA LEU A 112 -25.45 33.70 -17.36
C LEU A 112 -26.93 33.68 -17.73
N SER A 113 -27.72 32.88 -17.03
CA SER A 113 -29.17 32.92 -17.13
C SER A 113 -29.72 34.27 -16.62
N GLU A 114 -30.87 34.69 -17.15
CA GLU A 114 -31.54 35.88 -16.63
C GLU A 114 -31.84 35.79 -15.13
N GLU A 115 -32.11 34.59 -14.60
CA GLU A 115 -32.33 34.37 -13.17
C GLU A 115 -31.08 34.67 -12.34
N GLU A 116 -29.90 34.20 -12.79
CA GLU A 116 -28.62 34.52 -12.15
C GLU A 116 -28.34 36.01 -12.19
N ILE A 117 -28.62 36.67 -13.32
CA ILE A 117 -28.44 38.11 -13.49
C ILE A 117 -29.40 38.90 -12.59
N ARG A 118 -30.67 38.48 -12.48
CA ARG A 118 -31.63 39.07 -11.55
C ARG A 118 -31.14 38.97 -10.11
N ARG A 119 -30.55 37.84 -9.70
CA ARG A 119 -29.93 37.70 -8.36
C ARG A 119 -28.76 38.66 -8.15
N LEU A 120 -27.98 38.95 -9.18
CA LEU A 120 -26.87 39.92 -9.11
C LEU A 120 -27.34 41.37 -8.98
N SER A 121 -28.56 41.69 -9.44
CA SER A 121 -29.16 43.03 -9.40
C SER A 121 -29.85 43.38 -8.06
N VAL A 122 -29.95 42.44 -7.12
CA VAL A 122 -30.75 42.59 -5.88
C VAL A 122 -29.90 43.12 -4.70
N HIS A 123 -28.77 43.78 -4.95
CA HIS A 123 -28.01 44.56 -3.96
C HIS A 123 -27.70 45.94 -4.54
#